data_AF-A0A3E1K7B7-F1
#
_entry.id   AF-A0A3E1K7B7-F1
#
_cell.length_a   1.000
_cell.length_b   1.000
_cell.length_c   1.000
_cell.angle_alpha   90.00
_cell.angle_beta   90.00
_cell.angle_gamma   90.00
#
_symmetry.space_group_name_H-M   'P 1'
#
loop_
_entity.id
_entity.type
_entity.pdbx_description
1 polymer ?
#
loop_
_entity_poly.entity_id
_entity_poly.type
_entity_poly.pdbx_seq_one_letter_code
_entity_poly.pdbx_strand_id
1 'polypeptide(L)'
;MPLGEMSQADVARLELRRWRRRVWQSKNVTYAAMTALVVGAIWWWLAEPQGWTLPPPVLPIGLIALGGVAYLAGRVWLFWLKMERNRPRPPRD
;
A
#
# COMPACT_ATOMS: atom_id res chain seq x y z
N MET A 1 30.92 -2.05 -20.03
CA MET A 1 30.36 -3.41 -20.14
C MET A 1 29.21 -3.33 -21.13
N PRO A 2 29.31 -3.97 -22.31
CA PRO A 2 28.24 -3.89 -23.29
C PRO A 2 27.00 -4.54 -22.65
N LEU A 3 25.84 -3.90 -22.83
CA LEU A 3 24.54 -4.43 -22.44
C LEU A 3 24.32 -5.70 -23.27
N GLY A 4 24.85 -6.82 -22.78
CA GLY A 4 24.70 -8.13 -23.40
C GLY A 4 23.23 -8.40 -23.61
N GLU A 5 22.90 -8.83 -24.83
CA GLU A 5 21.55 -9.08 -25.33
C GLU A 5 20.72 -9.82 -24.27
N MET A 6 19.87 -9.08 -23.55
CA MET A 6 18.89 -9.70 -22.67
C MET A 6 17.90 -10.46 -23.55
N SER A 7 17.88 -11.78 -23.41
CA SER A 7 16.86 -12.61 -24.02
C SER A 7 15.47 -12.12 -23.59
N GLN A 8 14.47 -12.22 -24.46
CA GLN A 8 13.09 -11.85 -24.12
C GLN A 8 12.57 -12.62 -22.89
N ALA A 9 13.08 -13.84 -22.65
CA ALA A 9 12.79 -14.62 -21.45
C ALA A 9 13.30 -13.94 -20.17
N ASP A 10 14.47 -13.30 -20.21
CA ASP A 10 15.05 -12.59 -19.07
C ASP A 10 14.30 -11.30 -18.77
N VAL A 11 13.84 -10.60 -19.82
CA VAL A 11 12.98 -9.41 -19.68
C VAL A 11 11.67 -9.77 -18.98
N ALA A 12 10.98 -10.83 -19.43
CA ALA A 12 9.74 -11.30 -18.82
C ALA A 12 9.92 -11.71 -17.34
N ARG A 13 11.05 -12.36 -17.01
CA ARG A 13 11.40 -12.71 -15.63
C ARG A 13 11.64 -11.46 -14.76
N LEU A 14 12.31 -10.43 -15.28
CA LEU A 14 12.52 -9.17 -14.57
C LEU A 14 11.21 -8.41 -14.35
N GLU A 15 10.32 -8.36 -15.34
CA GLU A 15 9.01 -7.71 -15.22
C GLU A 15 8.16 -8.39 -14.14
N LEU A 16 8.16 -9.72 -14.09
CA LEU A 16 7.48 -10.48 -13.05
C LEU A 16 8.03 -10.16 -11.66
N ARG A 17 9.36 -10.07 -11.50
CA ARG A 17 10.00 -9.67 -10.23
C ARG A 17 9.60 -8.25 -9.82
N ARG A 18 9.61 -7.30 -10.75
CA ARG A 18 9.19 -5.90 -10.49
C ARG A 18 7.72 -5.81 -10.11
N TRP A 19 6.85 -6.59 -10.75
CA TRP A 19 5.43 -6.65 -10.40
C TRP A 19 5.21 -7.23 -8.99
N ARG A 20 5.89 -8.34 -8.63
CA ARG A 20 5.81 -8.92 -7.28
C ARG A 20 6.24 -7.92 -6.21
N ARG A 21 7.31 -7.15 -6.46
CA ARG A 21 7.78 -6.09 -5.55
C ARG A 21 6.72 -5.00 -5.38
N ARG A 22 6.09 -4.53 -6.46
CA ARG A 22 5.01 -3.54 -6.41
C ARG A 22 3.79 -4.04 -5.60
N VAL A 23 3.40 -5.30 -5.79
CA VAL A 23 2.32 -5.94 -5.01
C VAL A 23 2.66 -6.02 -3.52
N TRP A 24 3.92 -6.31 -3.19
CA TRP A 24 4.37 -6.34 -1.80
C TRP A 24 4.36 -4.94 -1.17
N GLN A 25 4.84 -3.93 -1.91
CA GLN A 25 4.79 -2.53 -1.48
C GLN A 25 3.36 -2.06 -1.23
N SER A 26 2.41 -2.36 -2.12
CA SER A 26 1.02 -1.95 -1.93
C SER A 26 0.38 -2.60 -0.70
N LYS A 27 0.73 -3.86 -0.39
CA LYS A 27 0.30 -4.52 0.84
C LYS A 27 0.88 -3.84 2.08
N ASN A 28 2.16 -3.53 2.07
CA ASN A 28 2.81 -2.84 3.19
C ASN A 28 2.24 -1.44 3.41
N VAL A 29 1.94 -0.68 2.35
CA VAL A 29 1.23 0.61 2.45
C VAL A 29 -0.12 0.42 3.13
N THR A 30 -0.88 -0.60 2.73
CA THR A 30 -2.18 -0.91 3.34
C THR A 30 -2.03 -1.25 4.84
N TYR A 31 -1.00 -2.02 5.22
CA TYR A 31 -0.75 -2.33 6.62
C TYR A 31 -0.32 -1.11 7.43
N ALA A 32 0.61 -0.30 6.91
CA ALA A 32 1.05 0.92 7.57
C ALA A 32 -0.12 1.90 7.77
N ALA A 33 -0.99 2.03 6.76
CA ALA A 33 -2.20 2.83 6.84
C ALA A 33 -3.18 2.30 7.91
N MET A 34 -3.36 0.98 7.99
CA MET A 34 -4.20 0.35 9.01
C MET A 34 -3.62 0.55 10.42
N THR A 35 -2.30 0.47 10.58
CA THR A 35 -1.62 0.81 11.83
C THR A 35 -1.86 2.26 12.21
N ALA A 36 -1.75 3.21 11.26
CA ALA A 36 -2.01 4.62 11.53
C ALA A 36 -3.46 4.87 11.98
N LEU A 37 -4.44 4.18 11.39
CA LEU A 37 -5.84 4.22 11.83
C LEU A 37 -6.00 3.77 13.28
N VAL A 38 -5.42 2.62 13.63
CA VAL A 38 -5.50 2.05 14.99
C VAL A 38 -4.79 2.96 15.99
N VAL A 39 -3.59 3.45 15.67
CA VAL A 39 -2.83 4.38 16.52
C VAL A 39 -3.58 5.69 16.70
N GLY A 40 -4.19 6.24 15.64
CA GLY A 40 -5.01 7.45 15.72
C GLY A 40 -6.25 7.26 16.59
N ALA A 41 -6.92 6.09 16.49
CA ALA A 41 -8.06 5.75 17.33
C ALA A 41 -7.67 5.61 18.81
N ILE A 42 -6.56 4.91 19.10
CA ILE A 42 -6.02 4.78 20.46
C ILE A 42 -5.61 6.15 21.00
N TRP A 43 -4.97 6.99 20.19
CA TRP A 43 -4.59 8.33 20.60
C TRP A 43 -5.84 9.16 20.92
N TRP A 44 -6.87 9.19 20.05
CA TRP A 44 -8.10 9.91 20.37
C TRP A 44 -8.65 9.47 21.73
N TRP A 45 -8.77 8.16 21.97
CA TRP A 45 -9.27 7.65 23.25
C TRP A 45 -8.46 8.13 24.47
N LEU A 46 -7.14 8.27 24.34
CA LEU A 46 -6.24 8.68 25.41
C LEU A 46 -6.02 10.20 25.51
N ALA A 47 -6.32 10.97 24.46
CA ALA A 47 -6.14 12.41 24.43
C ALA A 47 -7.14 13.09 25.38
N GLU A 48 -6.73 14.17 26.03
CA GLU A 48 -7.67 14.96 26.83
C GLU A 48 -8.59 15.80 25.93
N PRO A 49 -9.90 15.85 26.20
CA PRO A 49 -10.63 15.07 27.21
C PRO A 49 -10.77 13.60 26.79
N GLN A 50 -10.54 12.68 27.75
CA GLN A 50 -10.43 11.24 27.51
C GLN A 50 -11.72 10.63 26.96
N GLY A 51 -11.58 9.62 26.10
CA GLY A 51 -12.69 8.90 25.47
C GLY A 51 -13.07 9.43 24.08
N TRP A 52 -14.23 8.99 23.58
CA TRP A 52 -14.79 9.46 22.31
C TRP A 52 -15.50 10.80 22.49
N THR A 53 -14.71 11.85 22.70
CA THR A 53 -15.21 13.18 23.04
C THR A 53 -15.57 14.01 21.81
N LEU A 54 -16.53 14.91 21.99
CA LEU A 54 -16.96 15.91 21.01
C LEU A 54 -16.77 17.31 21.61
N PRO A 55 -16.15 18.27 20.89
CA PRO A 55 -15.59 18.12 19.55
C PRO A 55 -14.33 17.22 19.55
N PRO A 56 -14.12 16.47 18.47
CA PRO A 56 -13.02 15.51 18.40
C PRO A 56 -11.66 16.22 18.27
N PRO A 57 -10.58 15.66 18.83
CA PRO A 57 -9.25 16.27 18.82
C PRO A 57 -8.66 16.27 17.40
N VAL A 58 -8.15 17.43 16.96
CA VAL A 58 -7.73 17.66 15.57
C VAL A 58 -6.59 16.73 15.13
N LEU A 59 -5.59 16.50 15.99
CA LEU A 59 -4.41 15.69 15.63
C LEU A 59 -4.75 14.19 15.43
N PRO A 60 -5.45 13.51 16.36
CA PRO A 60 -5.89 12.13 16.14
C PRO A 60 -6.78 11.97 14.91
N ILE A 61 -7.70 12.91 14.65
CA ILE A 61 -8.52 12.88 13.43
C ILE A 61 -7.65 13.01 12.18
N GLY A 62 -6.67 13.92 12.18
CA GLY A 62 -5.75 14.07 11.06
C GLY A 62 -5.03 12.76 10.73
N LEU A 63 -4.58 12.04 11.76
CA LEU A 63 -3.93 10.74 11.60
C LEU A 63 -4.90 9.67 11.08
N ILE A 64 -6.13 9.62 11.60
CA ILE A 64 -7.17 8.70 11.14
C ILE A 64 -7.54 8.98 9.68
N ALA A 65 -7.76 10.25 9.32
CA ALA A 65 -8.10 10.65 7.96
C ALA A 65 -6.97 10.30 6.98
N LEU A 66 -5.72 10.61 7.33
CA LEU A 66 -4.56 10.27 6.53
C LEU A 66 -4.41 8.75 6.37
N GLY A 67 -4.56 8.00 7.46
CA GLY A 67 -4.56 6.54 7.45
C GLY A 67 -5.67 5.98 6.57
N GLY A 68 -6.87 6.54 6.62
CA GLY A 68 -8.00 6.13 5.79
C GLY A 68 -7.75 6.34 4.30
N VAL A 69 -7.26 7.53 3.92
CA VAL A 69 -6.89 7.85 2.54
C VAL A 69 -5.78 6.93 2.03
N ALA A 70 -4.72 6.75 2.83
CA ALA A 70 -3.61 5.87 2.47
C ALA A 70 -4.05 4.40 2.34
N TYR A 71 -4.99 3.94 3.17
CA TYR A 71 -5.55 2.59 3.11
C TYR A 71 -6.31 2.38 1.80
N LEU A 72 -7.20 3.32 1.44
CA LEU A 72 -7.95 3.27 0.19
C LEU A 72 -7.02 3.33 -1.02
N ALA A 73 -6.04 4.22 -1.02
CA ALA A 73 -5.04 4.30 -2.08
C ALA A 73 -4.26 2.98 -2.23
N GLY A 74 -3.81 2.37 -1.13
CA GLY A 74 -3.12 1.08 -1.12
C GLY A 74 -3.99 -0.06 -1.66
N ARG A 75 -5.28 -0.09 -1.28
CA ARG A 75 -6.26 -1.08 -1.77
C ARG A 75 -6.56 -0.92 -3.25
N VAL A 76 -6.82 0.30 -3.72
CA VAL A 76 -7.05 0.60 -5.14
C VAL A 76 -5.82 0.23 -5.96
N TRP A 77 -4.62 0.56 -5.47
CA TRP A 77 -3.37 0.20 -6.15
C TRP A 77 -3.17 -1.31 -6.22
N LEU A 78 -3.42 -2.05 -5.14
CA LEU A 78 -3.35 -3.50 -5.12
C LEU A 78 -4.38 -4.13 -6.08
N PHE A 79 -5.61 -3.60 -6.10
CA PHE A 79 -6.66 -4.04 -7.01
C PHE A 79 -6.24 -3.84 -8.47
N TRP A 80 -5.73 -2.65 -8.80
CA TRP A 80 -5.21 -2.33 -10.11
C TRP A 80 -4.05 -3.25 -10.52
N LEU A 81 -3.11 -3.55 -9.63
CA LEU A 81 -2.01 -4.48 -9.91
C LEU A 81 -2.46 -5.92 -10.17
N LYS A 82 -3.59 -6.34 -9.58
CA LYS A 82 -4.15 -7.69 -9.73
C LYS A 82 -5.02 -7.86 -10.97
N MET A 83 -5.44 -6.78 -11.61
CA MET A 83 -6.17 -6.87 -12.89
C MET A 83 -5.32 -7.58 -13.95
N GLU A 84 -5.96 -8.41 -14.77
CA GLU A 84 -5.29 -9.21 -15.81
C GLU A 84 -4.44 -8.36 -16.76
N ARG A 85 -4.88 -7.13 -17.04
CA ARG A 85 -4.16 -6.17 -17.88
C ARG A 85 -2.77 -5.80 -17.35
N ASN A 86 -2.60 -5.74 -16.03
CA ASN A 86 -1.38 -5.24 -15.39
C ASN A 86 -0.51 -6.38 -14.82
N ARG A 87 -0.99 -7.63 -14.90
CA ARG A 87 -0.24 -8.81 -14.47
C ARG A 87 0.68 -9.25 -15.62
N PRO A 88 2.01 -9.26 -15.44
CA PRO A 88 2.92 -9.77 -16.45
C PRO A 88 2.63 -11.25 -16.71
N ARG A 89 2.63 -11.63 -17.98
CA ARG A 89 2.44 -13.02 -18.40
C ARG A 89 3.67 -13.84 -18.00
N PRO A 90 3.50 -15.10 -17.55
CA PRO A 90 4.64 -15.97 -17.36
C PRO A 90 5.38 -16.16 -18.70
N PRO A 91 6.72 -16.32 -18.67
CA PRO A 91 7.47 -16.73 -19.86
C PRO A 91 6.83 -18.01 -20.42
N ARG A 92 6.59 -18.05 -21.73
CA ARG A 92 6.26 -19.31 -22.42
C ARG A 92 7.58 -20.02 -22.68
N ASP A 93 7.70 -21.24 -22.18
CA ASP A 93 8.85 -22.12 -22.40
C ASP A 93 8.95 -22.54 -23.88
#